data_AF-A0A5K0VNT4-F1
#
_entry.id   AF-A0A5K0VNT4-F1
#
_cell.length_a   1.000
_cell.length_b   1.000
_cell.length_c   1.000
_cell.angle_alpha   90.00
_cell.angle_beta   90.00
_cell.angle_gamma   90.00
#
_symmetry.space_group_name_H-M   'P 1'
#
loop_
_entity.id
_entity.type
_entity.pdbx_description
1 polymer ?
#
loop_
_entity_poly.entity_id
_entity_poly.type
_entity_poly.pdbx_seq_one_letter_code
_entity_poly.pdbx_strand_id
1 'polypeptide(L)' 'LVEATNRNSSSSLTIKAYWNEVFPSTPMPNAIQALLPSSTNIS' A
#
# COMPACT_ATOMS: atom_id res chain seq x y z
N LEU A 1 -2.90 21.98 -11.39
CA LEU A 1 -3.30 21.31 -10.14
C LEU A 1 -3.35 19.83 -10.47
N VAL A 2 -2.30 19.07 -10.13
CA VAL A 2 -2.16 17.69 -10.61
C VAL A 2 -3.23 16.82 -9.95
N GLU A 3 -4.02 16.23 -10.82
CA GLU A 3 -5.21 15.42 -10.61
C GLU A 3 -4.94 14.22 -9.69
N ALA A 4 -5.49 14.27 -8.48
CA ALA A 4 -5.47 13.18 -7.51
C ALA A 4 -6.70 12.29 -7.70
N THR A 5 -6.87 11.68 -8.87
CA THR A 5 -8.13 10.98 -9.19
C THR A 5 -8.05 9.45 -9.24
N ASN A 6 -6.89 8.80 -9.22
CA ASN A 6 -6.89 7.32 -9.25
C ASN A 6 -5.61 6.66 -8.71
N ARG A 7 -5.41 6.62 -7.38
CA ARG A 7 -4.16 6.14 -6.76
C ARG A 7 -4.33 5.32 -5.48
N ASN A 8 -5.53 4.84 -5.15
CA ASN A 8 -5.73 4.12 -3.89
C ASN A 8 -5.11 2.70 -3.94
N SER A 9 -5.31 1.94 -5.02
CA SER A 9 -4.75 0.60 -5.20
C SER A 9 -3.24 0.60 -5.37
N SER A 10 -2.72 1.56 -6.14
CA SER A 10 -1.29 1.67 -6.43
C SER A 10 -0.49 2.00 -5.18
N SER A 11 -1.04 2.83 -4.28
CA SER A 11 -0.33 3.23 -3.05
C SER A 11 -0.11 2.07 -2.07
N SER A 12 -1.08 1.17 -1.91
CA SER A 12 -0.96 -0.03 -1.06
C SER A 12 0.13 -0.99 -1.56
N LEU A 13 0.17 -1.21 -2.88
CA LEU A 13 1.18 -2.05 -3.52
C LEU A 13 2.59 -1.44 -3.38
N THR A 14 2.71 -0.12 -3.54
CA THR A 14 3.98 0.61 -3.35
C THR A 14 4.49 0.48 -1.91
N ILE A 15 3.62 0.59 -0.90
CA ILE A 15 4.04 0.49 0.50
C ILE A 15 4.49 -0.94 0.85
N LYS A 16 3.80 -1.97 0.35
CA LYS A 16 4.23 -3.37 0.55
C LYS A 16 5.58 -3.65 -0.10
N ALA A 17 5.82 -3.14 -1.30
CA ALA A 17 7.11 -3.29 -1.99
C ALA A 17 8.24 -2.63 -1.19
N TYR A 18 8.04 -1.39 -0.73
CA TYR A 18 9.04 -0.67 0.07
C TYR A 18 9.37 -1.37 1.38
N TRP A 19 8.37 -1.92 2.08
CA TRP A 19 8.62 -2.68 3.31
C TRP A 19 9.52 -3.88 3.06
N ASN A 20 9.29 -4.65 1.99
CA ASN A 20 10.10 -5.81 1.65
C ASN A 20 11.53 -5.44 1.22
N GLU A 21 11.72 -4.25 0.66
CA GLU A 21 13.05 -3.75 0.29
C GLU A 21 13.88 -3.39 1.54
N VAL A 22 13.27 -2.68 2.50
CA VAL A 22 13.94 -2.25 3.74
C VAL A 22 14.09 -3.40 4.73
N PHE A 23 13.12 -4.31 4.78
CA PHE A 23 13.07 -5.43 5.71
C PHE A 23 12.87 -6.79 5.00
N PRO A 24 13.87 -7.28 4.26
CA PRO A 24 13.73 -8.44 3.36
C PRO A 24 13.38 -9.76 4.05
N SER A 25 13.66 -9.88 5.35
CA SER A 25 13.33 -11.07 6.15
C SER A 25 12.27 -10.82 7.22
N THR A 26 11.66 -9.63 7.25
CA THR A 26 10.63 -9.29 8.23
C THR A 26 9.28 -9.13 7.55
N PRO A 27 8.34 -10.08 7.75
CA PRO A 27 6.97 -9.93 7.29
C PRO A 27 6.34 -8.65 7.85
N MET A 28 5.56 -7.95 7.04
CA MET A 28 4.85 -6.75 7.49
C MET A 28 3.83 -7.12 8.60
N PRO A 29 3.89 -6.46 9.78
CA PRO A 29 2.93 -6.70 10.85
C PRO A 29 1.48 -6.46 10.41
N ASN A 30 0.55 -7.30 10.88
CA ASN A 30 -0.88 -7.17 10.57
C ASN A 30 -1.45 -5.80 10.93
N ALA A 31 -0.98 -5.19 12.02
CA ALA A 31 -1.39 -3.85 12.42
C ALA A 31 -1.06 -2.79 11.37
N ILE A 32 0.07 -2.91 10.67
CA ILE A 32 0.47 -2.00 9.60
C ILE A 32 -0.30 -2.33 8.31
N GLN A 33 -0.46 -3.63 7.99
CA GLN A 33 -1.25 -4.06 6.84
C GLN A 33 -2.69 -3.56 6.89
N ALA A 34 -3.31 -3.53 8.07
CA ALA A 34 -4.67 -3.03 8.29
C ALA A 34 -4.80 -1.51 8.07
N LEU A 35 -3.70 -0.77 8.12
CA LEU A 35 -3.66 0.68 7.85
C LEU A 35 -3.42 1.00 6.38
N LEU A 36 -3.06 0.00 5.55
CA LEU A 36 -2.85 0.23 4.14
C LEU A 36 -4.18 0.57 3.46
N PRO A 37 -4.20 1.55 2.55
CA PRO A 37 -5.40 1.88 1.80
C PRO A 37 -5.89 0.62 1.09
N SER A 38 -7.14 0.24 1.33
CA SER A 38 -7.75 -0.84 0.59
C SER A 38 -7.81 -0.41 -0.88
N SER A 39 -7.48 -1.33 -1.77
CA SER A 39 -7.86 -1.21 -3.17
C SER A 39 -9.37 -1.39 -3.24
N THR A 40 -10.15 -0.41 -2.78
CA THR A 40 -11.59 -0.40 -2.94
C THR A 40 -11.85 -0.28 -4.43
N ASN A 41 -12.18 -1.41 -5.04
CA ASN A 41 -12.74 -1.47 -6.38
C ASN A 41 -14.10 -0.77 -6.30
N ILE A 42 -14.13 0.49 -6.71
CA ILE A 42 -15.38 1.18 -7.03
C ILE A 42 -15.89 0.54 -8.33
N SER A 43 -16.67 -0.53 -8.17
CA SER A 43 -17.43 -1.18 -9.24
C SER A 43 -18.70 -0.41 -9.56
#